data_AF-A0A3P8J9J7-F1
#
_entry.id   AF-A0A3P8J9J7-F1
#
_cell.length_a   1.000
_cell.length_b   1.000
_cell.length_c   1.000
_cell.angle_alpha   90.00
_cell.angle_beta   90.00
_cell.angle_gamma   90.00
#
_symmetry.space_group_name_H-M   'P 1'
#
loop_
_entity.id
_entity.type
_entity.pdbx_description
1 polymer ?
#
loop_
_entity_poly.entity_id
_entity_poly.type
_entity_poly.pdbx_seq_one_letter_code
_entity_poly.pdbx_strand_id
1 'polypeptide(L)' 'MVIGGTIFPQKRIHKTTWTSLDHTTQNQIDHICINRKFRRAIEGMRTKREADITSDHHLPVTK' A
#
# COMPACT_ATOMS: atom_id res chain seq x y z
N MET A 1 -6.55 9.74 -13.52
CA MET A 1 -6.27 8.81 -12.39
C MET A 1 -4.79 8.87 -12.05
N VAL A 2 -4.42 8.74 -10.77
CA VAL A 2 -3.04 8.62 -10.27
C VAL A 2 -3.00 7.47 -9.26
N ILE A 3 -1.94 6.68 -9.24
CA ILE A 3 -1.78 5.57 -8.29
C ILE A 3 -1.18 6.12 -6.99
N GLY A 4 -1.84 5.92 -5.85
CA GLY A 4 -1.42 6.45 -4.56
C GLY A 4 0.00 6.02 -4.14
N GLY A 5 0.37 4.79 -4.48
CA GLY A 5 1.69 4.21 -4.22
C GLY A 5 2.86 4.89 -4.92
N THR A 6 2.61 5.75 -5.91
CA THR A 6 3.67 6.45 -6.64
C THR A 6 3.73 7.95 -6.36
N ILE A 7 2.79 8.51 -5.59
CA ILE A 7 2.72 9.95 -5.31
C ILE A 7 3.73 10.38 -4.24
N PHE A 8 3.93 9.54 -3.23
CA PHE A 8 4.80 9.83 -2.09
C PHE A 8 5.97 8.84 -2.02
N PRO A 9 7.18 9.30 -1.68
CA PRO A 9 8.31 8.41 -1.47
C PRO A 9 8.02 7.46 -0.29
N GLN A 10 7.81 6.19 -0.59
CA GLN A 10 7.61 5.14 0.41
C GLN A 10 8.90 4.40 0.72
N LYS A 11 9.11 4.12 2.02
CA LYS A 11 10.18 3.23 2.48
C LYS A 11 9.99 1.83 1.88
N ARG A 12 11.09 1.13 1.61
CA ARG A 12 11.07 -0.22 1.00
C ARG A 12 10.16 -1.20 1.77
N ILE A 13 10.14 -1.10 3.10
CA ILE A 13 9.29 -1.90 3.99
C ILE A 13 7.77 -1.70 3.80
N HIS A 14 7.35 -0.61 3.15
CA HIS A 14 5.95 -0.25 2.91
C HIS A 14 5.53 -0.41 1.44
N LYS A 15 6.47 -0.77 0.56
CA LYS A 15 6.18 -1.01 -0.87
C LYS A 15 5.49 -2.35 -1.10
N THR A 16 5.75 -3.31 -0.23
CA THR A 16 5.21 -4.66 -0.32
C THR A 16 3.89 -4.73 0.44
N THR A 17 2.80 -4.98 -0.27
CA THR A 17 1.48 -5.24 0.34
C THR A 17 1.17 -6.73 0.42
N TRP A 18 1.96 -7.58 -0.24
CA TRP A 18 1.83 -9.02 -0.15
C TRP A 18 3.21 -9.69 -0.12
N THR A 19 3.41 -10.59 0.84
CA THR A 19 4.59 -11.45 0.90
C THR A 19 4.09 -12.89 0.84
N SER A 20 4.68 -13.69 -0.05
CA SER A 20 4.36 -15.11 -0.14
C SER A 20 4.66 -15.82 1.17
N LEU A 21 3.98 -16.95 1.40
CA LEU A 21 4.12 -17.74 2.64
C LEU A 21 5.56 -18.25 2.84
N ASP A 22 6.28 -18.50 1.76
CA ASP A 22 7.70 -18.90 1.76
C ASP A 22 8.66 -17.70 1.96
N HIS A 23 8.13 -16.49 2.14
CA HIS A 23 8.86 -15.23 2.29
C HIS A 23 9.84 -14.88 1.15
N THR A 24 9.78 -15.59 0.01
CA THR A 24 10.69 -15.37 -1.13
C THR A 24 10.20 -14.26 -2.05
N THR A 25 8.88 -14.11 -2.17
CA THR A 25 8.24 -13.23 -3.13
C THR A 25 7.55 -12.08 -2.40
N GLN A 26 7.83 -10.86 -2.84
CA GLN A 26 7.24 -9.65 -2.31
C GLN A 26 6.63 -8.86 -3.46
N ASN A 27 5.32 -8.63 -3.41
CA ASN A 27 4.58 -7.92 -4.45
C ASN A 27 3.79 -6.74 -3.87
N GLN A 28 3.52 -5.75 -4.73
CA GLN A 28 2.56 -4.69 -4.48
C GLN A 28 1.28 -5.03 -5.24
N ILE A 29 0.29 -5.62 -4.57
CA ILE A 29 -0.97 -6.04 -5.20
C ILE A 29 -2.11 -5.04 -4.96
N ASP A 30 -2.03 -4.27 -3.88
CA ASP A 30 -3.02 -3.25 -3.57
C ASP A 30 -2.63 -1.89 -4.15
N HIS A 31 -3.48 -1.39 -5.05
CA HIS A 31 -3.35 -0.06 -5.63
C HIS A 31 -4.57 0.78 -5.30
N ILE A 32 -4.36 1.90 -4.60
CA ILE A 32 -5.40 2.92 -4.43
C ILE A 32 -5.35 3.87 -5.62
N CYS A 33 -6.46 3.96 -6.35
CA CYS A 33 -6.64 4.89 -7.45
C CYS A 33 -7.21 6.21 -6.94
N ILE A 34 -6.48 7.31 -7.18
CA ILE A 34 -6.89 8.65 -6.76
C ILE A 34 -7.31 9.46 -7.98
N ASN A 35 -8.43 10.18 -7.86
CA ASN A 35 -8.83 11.15 -8.86
C ASN A 35 -7.79 12.29 -8.90
N ARG A 36 -7.37 12.70 -10.10
CA ARG A 36 -6.36 13.75 -10.30
C ARG A 36 -6.70 15.04 -9.55
N LYS A 37 -7.99 15.38 -9.41
CA LYS A 37 -8.44 16.58 -8.69
C LYS A 37 -8.09 16.56 -7.19
N PHE A 38 -8.06 15.38 -6.57
CA PHE A 38 -7.83 15.23 -5.13
C PHE A 38 -6.40 14.77 -4.78
N ARG A 39 -5.50 14.68 -5.78
CA ARG A 39 -4.11 14.24 -5.59
C ARG A 39 -3.36 15.05 -4.51
N ARG A 40 -3.66 16.35 -4.40
CA ARG A 40 -3.03 17.27 -3.44
C ARG A 40 -3.67 17.28 -2.05
N ALA A 41 -4.85 16.69 -1.91
CA ALA A 41 -5.58 16.65 -0.64
C ALA A 41 -5.12 15.47 0.25
N ILE A 42 -4.28 14.57 -0.26
CA ILE A 42 -3.77 13.42 0.49
C ILE A 42 -2.40 13.80 1.06
N GLU A 43 -2.26 13.77 2.38
CA GLU A 43 -1.01 14.15 3.07
C GLU A 43 0.02 13.01 3.15
N GLY A 44 -0.39 11.77 2.87
CA GLY A 44 0.51 10.63 2.78
C GLY A 44 -0.23 9.31 2.78
N MET A 45 0.36 8.30 2.12
CA MET A 45 -0.18 6.94 2.09
C MET A 45 0.74 6.02 2.88
N ARG A 46 0.21 5.37 3.93
CA ARG A 46 0.96 4.44 4.78
C ARG A 46 0.30 3.06 4.79
N THR A 47 1.03 2.05 4.34
CA THR A 47 0.66 0.65 4.48
C THR A 47 0.86 0.24 5.94
N LYS A 48 -0.21 -0.21 6.61
CA LYS A 48 -0.12 -0.75 7.98
C LYS A 48 -0.09 -2.27 7.89
N ARG A 49 0.85 -2.89 8.61
CA ARG A 49 0.91 -4.33 8.82
C ARG A 49 0.07 -4.63 10.06
N GLU A 50 -1.20 -4.98 9.86
CA GLU A 50 -2.01 -5.57 10.93
C GLU A 50 -1.65 -7.05 11.04
N ALA A 51 -1.55 -7.56 12.27
CA ALA A 51 -1.31 -8.97 12.52
C ALA A 51 -2.65 -9.72 12.41
N ASP A 52 -3.14 -9.92 11.19
CA ASP A 52 -4.21 -10.87 10.94
C ASP A 52 -3.58 -12.22 10.61
N ILE A 53 -3.56 -13.11 11.60
CA ILE A 53 -2.84 -14.40 11.59
C ILE A 53 -3.46 -15.40 10.58
N THR A 54 -4.48 -15.00 9.80
CA THR A 54 -5.19 -15.89 8.86
C THR A 54 -5.60 -15.26 7.53
N SER A 55 -5.18 -14.04 7.20
CA SER A 55 -5.47 -13.44 5.88
C SER A 55 -4.18 -12.90 5.26
N ASP A 56 -3.87 -13.37 4.05
CA ASP A 56 -2.69 -12.93 3.28
C ASP A 56 -2.82 -11.47 2.78
N HIS A 57 -3.81 -10.69 3.21
CA HIS A 57 -4.10 -9.37 2.64
C HIS A 57 -3.93 -8.25 3.67
N HIS A 58 -2.98 -7.35 3.41
CA HIS A 58 -2.75 -6.17 4.23
C HIS A 58 -3.68 -5.03 3.80
N LEU A 59 -4.49 -4.51 4.73
CA LEU A 59 -5.40 -3.40 4.47
C LEU A 59 -4.64 -2.06 4.34
N PRO A 60 -4.79 -1.34 3.21
CA PRO A 60 -4.27 0.01 3.10
C PRO A 60 -5.22 1.00 3.79
N VAL A 61 -4.70 1.80 4.72
CA VAL A 61 -5.47 2.82 5.46
C VAL A 61 -5.09 4.22 4.97
N THR A 62 -6.08 5.03 4.61
CA THR A 62 -5.93 6.44 4.24
C THR A 62 -6.44 7.32 5.38
N LYS A 63 -5.80 8.47 5.63
CA LYS A 63 -6.31 9.51 6.53
C LYS A 63 -6.56 10.78 5.71
#